data_AF-A0A7M3NK64-F1
#
_entry.id   AF-A0A7M3NK64-F1
#
_cell.length_a   1.000
_cell.length_b   1.000
_cell.length_c   1.000
_cell.angle_alpha   90.00
_cell.angle_beta   90.00
_cell.angle_gamma   90.00
#
_symmetry.space_group_name_H-M   'P 1'
#
loop_
_entity.id
_entity.type
_entity.pdbx_description
1 polymer ?
#
loop_
_entity_poly.entity_id
_entity_poly.type
_entity_poly.pdbx_seq_one_letter_code
_entity_poly.pdbx_strand_id
1 'polypeptide(L)' 'MLNLAKETLGELVWGLLAIVVFVWWIGGPGVTAIVWSGGDKRLAIQFLAAWAAVTTLYLTASWLIRRARRA' A
#
# COMPACT_ATOMS: atom_id res chain seq x y z
N MET A 1 5.87 28.45 18.13
CA MET A 1 5.96 27.08 18.70
C MET A 1 4.84 26.17 18.23
N LEU A 2 3.57 26.56 18.35
CA LEU A 2 2.44 25.69 17.97
C LEU A 2 2.36 25.37 16.46
N ASN A 3 2.73 26.32 15.59
CA ASN A 3 2.79 26.08 14.14
C ASN A 3 3.93 25.13 13.75
N LEU A 4 5.11 25.32 14.32
CA LEU A 4 6.27 24.44 14.08
C LEU A 4 5.96 23.00 14.51
N ALA A 5 5.34 22.81 15.68
CA ALA A 5 4.94 21.48 16.17
C ALA A 5 3.92 20.80 15.25
N LYS A 6 2.96 21.55 14.68
CA LYS A 6 1.99 21.01 13.72
C LYS A 6 2.62 20.63 12.39
N GLU A 7 3.56 21.42 11.89
CA GLU A 7 4.33 21.14 10.67
C GLU A 7 5.14 19.85 10.82
N THR A 8 5.92 19.73 11.89
CA THR A 8 6.73 18.54 12.16
C THR A 8 5.86 17.30 12.36
N LEU A 9 4.70 17.42 13.04
CA LEU A 9 3.76 16.30 13.16
C LEU A 9 3.20 15.87 11.80
N GLY A 10 2.88 16.85 10.94
CA GLY A 10 2.39 16.59 9.58
C GLY A 10 3.41 15.84 8.74
N GLU A 11 4.67 16.26 8.78
CA GLU A 11 5.77 15.58 8.09
C GLU A 11 5.99 14.15 8.60
N LEU A 12 5.92 13.93 9.91
CA LEU A 12 6.02 12.60 10.51
C LEU A 12 4.88 11.68 10.03
N VAL A 13 3.64 12.18 9.98
CA VAL A 13 2.50 11.42 9.47
C VAL A 13 2.69 11.05 8.00
N TRP A 14 3.13 12.00 7.17
CA TRP A 14 3.42 11.72 5.76
C TRP A 14 4.57 10.74 5.58
N GLY A 15 5.63 10.86 6.39
CA GLY A 15 6.75 9.92 6.41
C GLY A 15 6.30 8.51 6.77
N LEU A 16 5.50 8.37 7.83
CA LEU A 16 4.93 7.08 8.24
C LEU A 16 4.03 6.48 7.14
N LEU A 17 3.17 7.29 6.52
CA LEU A 17 2.34 6.84 5.40
C LEU A 17 3.20 6.38 4.22
N ALA A 18 4.26 7.10 3.88
CA ALA A 18 5.18 6.70 2.82
C ALA A 18 5.85 5.36 3.12
N ILE A 19 6.30 5.14 4.36
CA ILE A 19 6.88 3.87 4.80
C ILE A 19 5.86 2.73 4.69
N VAL A 20 4.64 2.92 5.19
CA VAL A 20 3.58 1.91 5.12
C VAL A 20 3.25 1.55 3.67
N VAL A 21 3.13 2.55 2.79
CA VAL A 21 2.89 2.33 1.36
C VAL A 21 4.06 1.60 0.71
N PHE A 22 5.29 1.98 1.01
CA PHE A 22 6.49 1.32 0.51
C PHE A 22 6.54 -0.16 0.93
N VAL A 23 6.30 -0.42 2.22
CA VAL A 23 6.22 -1.78 2.77
C VAL A 23 5.09 -2.57 2.13
N TRP A 24 3.94 -1.96 1.83
CA TRP A 24 2.85 -2.65 1.13
C TRP A 24 3.25 -3.08 -0.29
N TRP A 25 3.89 -2.18 -1.06
CA TRP A 25 4.26 -2.45 -2.44
C TRP A 25 5.35 -3.51 -2.59
N ILE A 26 6.32 -3.53 -1.69
CA ILE A 26 7.42 -4.50 -1.72
C ILE A 26 7.06 -5.76 -0.92
N GLY A 27 6.41 -5.58 0.22
CA GLY A 27 6.07 -6.65 1.15
C GLY A 27 5.03 -7.61 0.59
N GLY A 28 4.08 -7.15 -0.21
CA GLY A 28 3.12 -8.04 -0.89
C GLY A 28 3.81 -9.14 -1.71
N PRO A 29 4.54 -8.77 -2.77
CA PRO A 29 5.31 -9.72 -3.58
C PRO A 29 6.39 -10.45 -2.77
N GLY A 30 7.05 -9.77 -1.83
CA GLY A 30 8.09 -10.36 -0.98
C GLY A 30 7.56 -11.49 -0.09
N VAL A 31 6.44 -11.29 0.59
CA VAL A 31 5.79 -12.31 1.42
C VAL A 31 5.29 -13.46 0.55
N THR A 32 4.70 -13.18 -0.62
CA THR A 32 4.35 -14.24 -1.59
C THR A 32 5.56 -15.09 -1.95
N ALA A 33 6.69 -14.48 -2.27
CA ALA A 33 7.91 -15.20 -2.66
C ALA A 33 8.47 -16.06 -1.51
N ILE A 34 8.47 -15.53 -0.29
CA ILE A 34 8.90 -16.26 0.91
C ILE A 34 8.00 -17.48 1.14
N VAL A 35 6.67 -17.28 1.17
CA VAL A 35 5.71 -18.37 1.40
C VAL A 35 5.79 -19.43 0.29
N TRP A 36 5.96 -18.98 -0.96
CA TRP A 36 6.16 -19.87 -2.11
C TRP A 36 7.42 -20.72 -1.95
N SER A 37 8.54 -20.12 -1.53
CA SER A 37 9.80 -20.82 -1.29
C SER A 37 9.71 -21.82 -0.12
N GLY A 38 8.83 -21.56 0.85
CA GLY A 38 8.53 -22.47 1.95
C GLY A 38 7.68 -23.69 1.56
N GLY A 39 7.24 -23.78 0.29
CA GLY A 39 6.52 -24.93 -0.26
C GLY A 39 4.99 -24.81 -0.23
N ASP A 40 4.42 -23.85 0.49
CA ASP A 40 2.97 -23.61 0.51
C ASP A 40 2.54 -22.69 -0.64
N LYS A 41 2.55 -23.25 -1.85
CA LYS A 41 2.19 -22.52 -3.07
C LYS A 41 0.73 -22.04 -3.06
N ARG A 42 -0.17 -22.79 -2.41
CA ARG A 42 -1.59 -22.42 -2.35
C ARG A 42 -1.77 -21.15 -1.53
N LEU A 43 -1.14 -21.09 -0.36
CA LEU A 43 -1.19 -19.90 0.49
C LEU A 43 -0.51 -18.70 -0.17
N ALA A 44 0.62 -18.91 -0.84
CA ALA A 44 1.32 -17.87 -1.59
C ALA A 44 0.44 -17.21 -2.66
N ILE A 45 -0.31 -18.03 -3.44
CA ILE A 45 -1.24 -17.54 -4.46
C ILE A 45 -2.41 -16.80 -3.82
N GLN A 46 -2.98 -17.31 -2.72
CA GLN A 46 -4.06 -16.62 -2.00
C GLN A 46 -3.62 -15.24 -1.51
N PHE A 47 -2.42 -15.15 -0.94
CA PHE A 47 -1.85 -13.88 -0.50
C PHE A 47 -1.62 -12.92 -1.67
N LEU A 48 -1.05 -13.42 -2.78
CA LEU A 48 -0.83 -12.60 -3.98
C LEU A 48 -2.15 -12.07 -4.56
N ALA A 49 -3.18 -12.93 -4.61
CA ALA A 49 -4.51 -12.54 -5.10
C ALA A 49 -5.15 -11.48 -4.20
N ALA A 50 -5.05 -11.63 -2.87
CA ALA A 50 -5.55 -10.63 -1.93
C ALA A 50 -4.83 -9.29 -2.10
N TRP A 51 -3.49 -9.31 -2.19
CA TRP A 51 -2.69 -8.11 -2.44
C TRP A 51 -3.05 -7.42 -3.76
N ALA A 52 -3.20 -8.20 -4.84
CA ALA A 52 -3.57 -7.70 -6.15
C ALA A 52 -4.98 -7.11 -6.17
N ALA A 53 -5.94 -7.74 -5.48
CA ALA A 53 -7.30 -7.24 -5.36
C ALA A 53 -7.35 -5.87 -4.66
N VAL A 54 -6.71 -5.74 -3.50
CA VAL A 54 -6.62 -4.47 -2.76
C VAL A 54 -5.94 -3.39 -3.61
N THR A 55 -4.85 -3.74 -4.30
CA THR A 55 -4.14 -2.82 -5.19
C THR A 55 -5.01 -2.36 -6.35
N THR A 56 -5.77 -3.28 -6.96
CA THR A 56 -6.70 -2.96 -8.05
C THR A 56 -7.82 -2.04 -7.58
N LEU A 57 -8.39 -2.28 -6.40
CA LEU A 57 -9.40 -1.41 -5.80
C LEU A 57 -8.84 -0.01 -5.54
N TYR A 58 -7.63 0.10 -4.99
CA TYR A 58 -6.96 1.38 -4.78
C TYR A 58 -6.77 2.16 -6.08
N LEU A 59 -6.29 1.50 -7.14
CA LEU A 59 -6.07 2.14 -8.45
C LEU A 59 -7.38 2.55 -9.11
N THR A 60 -8.42 1.72 -8.98
CA THR A 60 -9.76 2.00 -9.52
C THR A 60 -10.37 3.20 -8.82
N ALA A 61 -10.37 3.23 -7.48
CA ALA A 61 -10.84 4.38 -6.71
C ALA A 61 -10.05 5.65 -7.06
N SER A 62 -8.71 5.56 -7.13
CA SER A 62 -7.85 6.67 -7.52
C SER A 62 -8.14 7.18 -8.93
N TRP A 63 -8.47 6.28 -9.87
CA TRP A 63 -8.87 6.65 -11.22
C TRP A 63 -10.25 7.33 -11.24
N LEU A 64 -11.24 6.77 -10.53
CA LEU A 64 -12.58 7.34 -10.44
C LEU A 64 -12.56 8.75 -9.83
N ILE A 65 -11.82 8.96 -8.75
CA ILE A 65 -11.68 10.28 -8.12
C ILE A 65 -10.99 11.27 -9.08
N ARG A 66 -9.95 10.84 -9.80
CA ARG A 66 -9.30 11.69 -10.80
C ARG A 66 -10.23 12.04 -11.96
N ARG A 67 -11.07 11.10 -12.40
CA ARG A 67 -12.07 11.31 -13.43
C ARG A 67 -13.14 12.30 -12.96
N ALA A 68 -13.67 12.13 -11.75
CA ALA A 68 -14.67 13.02 -11.17
C ALA A 68 -14.17 14.46 -10.99
N ARG A 69 -12.87 14.65 -10.71
CA ARG A 69 -12.25 15.98 -10.61
C ARG A 69 -12.03 16.69 -11.95
N ARG A 70 -12.14 15.97 -13.08
CA ARG A 70 -11.95 16.51 -14.44
C ARG A 70 -13.27 16.75 -15.17
N ALA A 71 -14.38 16.25 -14.64
CA ALA A 71 -15.73 16.47 -15.15
C ALA A 71 -16.33 17.71 -14.49
#